data_AF-A0A0G4LNU7-F1
#
_entry.id   AF-A0A0G4LNU7-F1
#
_cell.length_a   1.000
_cell.length_b   1.000
_cell.length_c   1.000
_cell.angle_alpha   90.00
_cell.angle_beta   90.00
_cell.angle_gamma   90.00
#
_symmetry.space_group_name_H-M   'P 1'
#
loop_
_entity.id
_entity.type
_entity.pdbx_description
1 polymer ?
#
loop_
_entity_poly.entity_id
_entity_poly.type
_entity_poly.pdbx_seq_one_letter_code
_entity_poly.pdbx_strand_id
1 'polypeptide(L)'
;MAPPLPVGEDRWVDYVAEHSRQANDLEKHVHVIELFKLAVDAEPSSLKIWRAYCDHFWSLYVDCQSGETGWSEEEQHMSRDIFSLNAALSLWQQGYEAIQYRISDSHELWDRWI
;
A
#
# COMPACT_ATOMS: atom_id res chain seq x y z
N MET A 1 20.55 -15.49 3.44
CA MET A 1 20.44 -14.55 2.32
C MET A 1 18.95 -14.26 2.17
N ALA A 2 18.50 -13.02 2.38
CA ALA A 2 17.10 -12.68 2.14
C ALA A 2 16.79 -12.85 0.64
N PRO A 3 15.57 -13.28 0.27
CA PRO A 3 15.19 -13.37 -1.13
C PRO A 3 15.34 -12.00 -1.81
N PRO A 4 15.72 -11.94 -3.09
CA PRO A 4 15.79 -10.67 -3.82
C PRO A 4 14.42 -10.01 -3.86
N LEU A 5 14.39 -8.69 -3.73
CA LEU A 5 13.14 -7.92 -3.84
C LEU A 5 12.54 -8.10 -5.25
N PRO A 6 11.20 -8.13 -5.37
CA PRO A 6 10.54 -8.23 -6.65
C PRO A 6 10.81 -7.01 -7.53
N VAL A 7 10.66 -7.18 -8.84
CA VAL A 7 10.86 -6.14 -9.85
C VAL A 7 9.62 -6.10 -10.74
N GLY A 8 9.09 -4.90 -11.00
CA GLY A 8 7.86 -4.69 -11.75
C GLY A 8 6.61 -4.73 -10.87
N GLU A 9 5.62 -3.93 -11.26
CA GLU A 9 4.42 -3.67 -10.46
C GLU A 9 3.59 -4.92 -10.14
N ASP A 10 3.44 -5.84 -11.10
CA ASP A 10 2.68 -7.09 -10.89
C ASP A 10 3.31 -7.96 -9.80
N ARG A 11 4.64 -8.13 -9.86
CA ARG A 11 5.36 -8.95 -8.88
C ARG A 11 5.37 -8.32 -7.50
N TRP A 12 5.44 -7.00 -7.43
CA TRP A 12 5.30 -6.27 -6.15
C TRP A 12 3.93 -6.49 -5.54
N VAL A 13 2.85 -6.32 -6.31
CA VAL A 13 1.48 -6.52 -5.82
C VAL A 13 1.27 -7.96 -5.36
N ASP A 14 1.70 -8.95 -6.13
CA ASP A 14 1.58 -10.37 -5.77
C ASP A 14 2.37 -10.71 -4.50
N TYR A 15 3.60 -10.19 -4.40
CA TYR A 15 4.46 -10.40 -3.23
C TYR A 15 3.82 -9.82 -1.96
N VAL A 16 3.38 -8.55 -2.01
CA VAL A 16 2.74 -7.90 -0.86
C VAL A 16 1.41 -8.60 -0.50
N ALA A 17 0.64 -9.05 -1.49
CA ALA A 17 -0.61 -9.79 -1.24
C ALA A 17 -0.39 -11.15 -0.57
N GLU A 18 0.72 -11.85 -0.85
CA GLU A 18 1.10 -13.06 -0.13
C GLU A 18 1.42 -12.75 1.34
N HIS A 19 2.23 -11.73 1.61
CA HIS A 19 2.55 -11.31 2.98
C HIS A 19 1.31 -10.83 3.76
N SER A 20 0.41 -10.10 3.09
CA SER A 20 -0.86 -9.64 3.65
C SER A 20 -1.76 -10.79 4.10
N ARG A 21 -1.84 -11.87 3.31
CA ARG A 21 -2.61 -13.09 3.68
C ARG A 21 -2.06 -13.82 4.90
N GLN A 22 -0.77 -13.65 5.19
CA GLN A 22 -0.11 -14.28 6.34
C GLN A 22 -0.05 -13.36 7.58
N ALA A 23 -0.47 -12.09 7.44
CA ALA A 23 -0.49 -11.13 8.53
C ALA A 23 -1.67 -11.41 9.46
N ASN A 24 -1.36 -11.83 10.69
CA ASN A 24 -2.33 -12.19 11.71
C ASN A 24 -2.07 -11.48 13.06
N ASP A 25 -1.06 -10.63 13.11
CA ASP A 25 -0.68 -9.82 14.26
C ASP A 25 -0.27 -8.42 13.76
N LEU A 26 -0.26 -7.45 14.68
CA LEU A 26 0.01 -6.06 14.35
C LEU A 26 1.38 -5.86 13.69
N GLU A 27 2.41 -6.58 14.16
CA GLU A 27 3.77 -6.50 13.63
C GLU A 27 3.82 -6.90 12.14
N LYS A 28 3.15 -8.00 11.76
CA LYS A 28 3.06 -8.41 10.36
C LYS A 28 2.27 -7.44 9.50
N HIS A 29 1.22 -6.82 10.02
CA HIS A 29 0.51 -5.78 9.29
C HIS A 29 1.38 -4.54 9.07
N VAL A 30 2.15 -4.12 10.07
CA VAL A 30 3.15 -3.06 9.92
C VAL A 30 4.20 -3.45 8.88
N HIS A 31 4.67 -4.71 8.88
CA HIS A 31 5.60 -5.20 7.88
C HIS A 31 5.02 -5.13 6.46
N VAL A 32 3.74 -5.46 6.26
CA VAL A 32 3.07 -5.32 4.95
C VAL A 32 3.06 -3.86 4.49
N ILE A 33 2.86 -2.89 5.40
CA ILE A 33 2.99 -1.46 5.10
C ILE A 33 4.40 -1.09 4.67
N GLU A 34 5.43 -1.63 5.33
CA GLU A 34 6.83 -1.41 4.94
C GLU A 34 7.12 -1.97 3.54
N LEU A 35 6.56 -3.14 3.20
CA LEU A 35 6.68 -3.69 1.85
C LEU A 35 6.01 -2.80 0.80
N PHE A 36 4.84 -2.23 1.10
CA PHE A 36 4.22 -1.26 0.20
C PHE A 36 5.07 0.00 0.02
N LYS A 37 5.73 0.50 1.08
CA LYS A 37 6.69 1.63 0.97
C LYS A 37 7.83 1.29 0.02
N LEU A 38 8.43 0.10 0.16
CA LEU A 38 9.48 -0.36 -0.75
C LEU A 38 8.97 -0.50 -2.20
N ALA A 39 7.73 -0.95 -2.38
CA ALA A 39 7.12 -1.09 -3.70
C ALA A 39 6.93 0.26 -4.39
N VAL A 40 6.43 1.28 -3.68
CA VAL A 40 6.29 2.64 -4.24
C VAL A 40 7.64 3.33 -4.40
N ASP A 41 8.66 3.03 -3.60
CA ASP A 41 10.00 3.55 -3.83
C ASP A 41 10.63 2.95 -5.11
N ALA A 42 10.36 1.67 -5.38
CA ALA A 42 10.84 0.98 -6.58
C ALA A 42 10.07 1.38 -7.85
N GLU A 43 8.75 1.57 -7.75
CA GLU A 43 7.85 1.86 -8.86
C GLU A 43 6.96 3.09 -8.54
N PRO A 44 7.54 4.29 -8.37
CA PRO A 44 6.87 5.45 -7.76
C PRO A 44 5.68 5.99 -8.52
N SER A 45 5.57 5.66 -9.79
CA SER A 45 4.47 6.12 -10.63
C SER A 45 3.44 5.02 -10.91
N SER A 46 3.59 3.82 -10.33
CA SER A 46 2.64 2.72 -10.54
C SER A 46 1.32 2.99 -9.83
N LEU A 47 0.28 3.31 -10.62
CA LEU A 47 -1.09 3.43 -10.12
C LEU A 47 -1.55 2.14 -9.43
N LYS A 48 -1.13 0.97 -9.94
CA LYS A 48 -1.53 -0.34 -9.42
C LYS A 48 -1.03 -0.54 -7.98
N ILE A 49 0.25 -0.24 -7.72
CA ILE A 49 0.83 -0.35 -6.37
C ILE A 49 0.20 0.68 -5.44
N TRP A 50 0.12 1.95 -5.86
CA TRP A 50 -0.48 3.01 -5.03
C TRP A 50 -1.92 2.70 -4.66
N ARG A 51 -2.72 2.20 -5.60
CA ARG A 51 -4.10 1.82 -5.34
C ARG A 51 -4.19 0.67 -4.34
N ALA A 52 -3.41 -0.38 -4.53
CA ALA A 52 -3.37 -1.52 -3.62
C ALA A 52 -2.93 -1.10 -2.19
N TYR A 53 -1.95 -0.21 -2.09
CA TYR A 53 -1.48 0.32 -0.81
C TYR A 53 -2.57 1.11 -0.09
N CYS A 54 -3.18 2.08 -0.78
CA CYS A 54 -4.25 2.89 -0.22
C CYS A 54 -5.46 2.06 0.22
N ASP A 55 -5.90 1.11 -0.61
CA ASP A 55 -7.03 0.24 -0.29
C ASP A 55 -6.71 -0.68 0.91
N HIS A 56 -5.49 -1.23 0.98
CA HIS A 56 -5.06 -2.07 2.10
C HIS A 56 -4.97 -1.28 3.42
N PHE A 57 -4.35 -0.10 3.39
CA PHE A 57 -4.26 0.76 4.58
C PHE A 57 -5.66 1.19 5.06
N TRP A 58 -6.58 1.47 4.13
CA TRP A 58 -7.95 1.82 4.48
C TRP A 58 -8.69 0.65 5.14
N SER A 59 -8.51 -0.58 4.66
CA SER A 59 -9.05 -1.77 5.33
C SER A 59 -8.56 -1.87 6.76
N LEU A 60 -7.25 -1.73 6.99
CA LEU A 60 -6.66 -1.77 8.33
C LEU A 60 -7.20 -0.66 9.22
N TYR A 61 -7.33 0.56 8.70
CA TYR A 61 -7.99 1.65 9.43
C TYR A 61 -9.39 1.24 9.89
N VAL A 62 -10.24 0.72 9.00
CA VAL A 62 -11.60 0.28 9.33
C VAL A 62 -11.59 -0.81 10.40
N ASP A 63 -10.74 -1.83 10.25
CA ASP A 63 -10.63 -2.95 11.19
C ASP A 63 -10.16 -2.46 12.58
N CYS A 64 -9.22 -1.52 12.63
CA CYS A 64 -8.76 -0.91 13.87
C CYS A 64 -9.84 -0.08 14.59
N GLN A 65 -10.78 0.52 13.84
CA GLN A 65 -11.89 1.27 14.43
C GLN A 65 -13.05 0.38 14.88
N SER A 66 -13.28 -0.76 14.22
CA SER A 66 -14.35 -1.69 14.60
C SER A 66 -14.02 -2.46 15.89
N GLY A 67 -12.74 -2.70 16.18
CA GLY A 67 -12.33 -3.50 17.33
C GLY A 67 -12.42 -5.01 17.11
N GLU A 68 -12.72 -5.44 15.88
CA GLU A 68 -12.94 -6.86 15.51
C GLU A 68 -11.67 -7.55 14.97
N THR A 69 -10.49 -7.06 15.34
CA THR A 69 -9.19 -7.54 14.82
C THR A 69 -8.71 -8.85 15.49
N GLY A 70 -9.23 -9.16 16.68
CA GLY A 70 -8.72 -10.25 17.52
C GLY A 70 -7.37 -9.95 18.19
N TRP A 71 -6.87 -8.72 18.11
CA TRP A 71 -5.65 -8.29 18.78
C TRP A 71 -5.85 -8.05 20.28
N SER A 72 -4.75 -8.04 21.03
CA SER A 72 -4.77 -7.64 22.44
C SER A 72 -5.20 -6.17 22.61
N GLU A 73 -5.63 -5.78 23.81
CA GLU A 73 -6.04 -4.40 24.08
C GLU A 73 -4.91 -3.37 23.84
N GLU A 74 -3.67 -3.75 24.15
CA GLU A 74 -2.47 -2.93 23.93
C GLU A 74 -2.19 -2.74 22.43
N GLU A 75 -2.22 -3.84 21.66
CA GLU A 75 -2.09 -3.79 20.20
C GLU A 75 -3.23 -3.00 19.57
N GLN A 76 -4.46 -3.14 20.06
CA GLN A 76 -5.62 -2.39 19.57
C GLN A 76 -5.51 -0.89 19.85
N HIS A 77 -4.91 -0.51 20.98
CA HIS A 77 -4.64 0.90 21.25
C HIS A 77 -3.57 1.45 20.30
N MET A 78 -2.44 0.75 20.20
CA MET A 78 -1.31 1.14 19.35
C MET A 78 -1.69 1.18 17.87
N SER A 79 -2.51 0.25 17.41
CA SER A 79 -2.94 0.19 16.01
C SER A 79 -3.80 1.37 15.58
N ARG A 80 -4.64 1.92 16.47
CA ARG A 80 -5.44 3.13 16.17
C ARG A 80 -4.58 4.37 16.00
N ASP A 81 -3.44 4.43 16.68
CA ASP A 81 -2.48 5.53 16.52
C ASP A 81 -1.71 5.39 15.19
N ILE A 82 -1.29 4.17 14.84
CA ILE A 82 -0.59 3.86 13.59
C ILE A 82 -1.51 4.07 12.38
N PHE A 83 -2.65 3.37 12.39
CA PHE A 83 -3.66 3.39 11.34
C PHE A 83 -4.72 4.43 11.68
N SER A 84 -4.32 5.69 11.68
CA SER A 84 -5.24 6.81 11.90
C SER A 84 -5.88 7.30 10.61
N LEU A 85 -7.02 7.98 10.71
CA LEU A 85 -7.68 8.60 9.56
C LEU A 85 -6.76 9.61 8.85
N ASN A 86 -6.01 10.38 9.63
CA ASN A 86 -5.06 11.37 9.09
C ASN A 86 -3.94 10.70 8.29
N ALA A 87 -3.40 9.57 8.78
CA ALA A 87 -2.40 8.78 8.05
C ALA A 87 -2.98 8.23 6.74
N ALA A 88 -4.22 7.72 6.76
CA ALA A 88 -4.88 7.22 5.56
C ALA A 88 -5.07 8.35 4.51
N LEU A 89 -5.60 9.50 4.92
CA LEU A 89 -5.80 10.65 4.01
C LEU A 89 -4.47 11.17 3.45
N SER A 90 -3.43 11.25 4.28
CA SER A 90 -2.10 11.63 3.82
C SER A 90 -1.53 10.64 2.80
N LEU A 91 -1.76 9.34 2.99
CA LEU A 91 -1.34 8.31 2.03
C LEU A 91 -2.06 8.47 0.68
N TRP A 92 -3.38 8.71 0.70
CA TRP A 92 -4.14 8.99 -0.53
C TRP A 92 -3.63 10.24 -1.26
N GLN A 93 -3.28 11.30 -0.51
CA GLN A 93 -2.69 12.51 -1.09
C GLN A 93 -1.33 12.23 -1.73
N GLN A 94 -0.44 11.50 -1.04
CA GLN A 94 0.87 11.12 -1.59
C GLN A 94 0.72 10.30 -2.88
N GLY A 95 -0.18 9.32 -2.88
CA GLY A 95 -0.45 8.51 -4.07
C GLY A 95 -0.98 9.34 -5.22
N TYR A 96 -1.93 10.25 -4.98
CA TYR A 96 -2.40 11.21 -5.98
C TYR A 96 -1.26 12.07 -6.52
N GLU A 97 -0.43 12.62 -5.63
CA GLU A 97 0.65 13.51 -6.04
C GLU A 97 1.72 12.81 -6.90
N ALA A 98 1.97 11.53 -6.62
CA ALA A 98 2.92 10.70 -7.35
C ALA A 98 2.43 10.31 -8.77
N ILE A 99 1.11 10.18 -8.96
CA ILE A 99 0.52 9.74 -10.24
C ILE A 99 -0.06 10.89 -11.08
N GLN A 100 -0.34 12.06 -10.50
CA GLN A 100 -1.08 13.15 -11.17
C GLN A 100 -0.41 13.63 -12.48
N TYR A 101 0.91 13.45 -12.61
CA TYR A 101 1.67 13.86 -13.79
C TYR A 101 1.98 12.71 -14.77
N ARG A 102 1.40 11.50 -14.58
CA ARG A 102 1.41 10.42 -15.59
C ARG A 102 0.51 10.75 -16.79
N ILE A 103 0.76 11.89 -17.42
CA ILE A 103 0.44 12.16 -18.84
C ILE A 103 1.38 11.34 -19.74
N SER A 104 2.29 10.55 -19.17
CA SER A 104 3.30 9.75 -19.86
C SER A 104 2.74 8.81 -20.91
N ASP A 105 1.50 8.30 -20.79
CA ASP A 105 0.86 7.45 -21.83
C ASP A 105 0.15 8.27 -22.92
N SER A 106 0.24 9.60 -22.87
CA SER A 106 -0.24 10.44 -23.97
C SER A 106 0.46 10.11 -25.29
N HIS A 107 1.71 9.64 -25.26
CA HIS A 107 2.43 9.21 -26.46
C HIS A 107 1.75 8.03 -27.17
N GLU A 108 1.08 7.10 -26.46
CA GLU A 108 0.31 6.02 -27.09
C GLU A 108 -0.89 6.55 -27.89
N LEU A 109 -1.44 7.69 -27.47
CA LEU A 109 -2.48 8.40 -28.20
C LEU A 109 -1.91 9.08 -29.46
N TRP A 110 -0.74 9.71 -29.35
CA TRP A 110 -0.08 10.42 -30.45
C TRP A 110 0.52 9.47 -31.50
N ASP A 111 1.11 8.35 -31.09
CA ASP A 111 1.67 7.30 -31.96
C ASP A 111 0.59 6.58 -32.78
N ARG A 112 -0.67 6.64 -32.34
CA ARG A 112 -1.82 6.09 -33.06
C ARG A 112 -2.53 7.12 -33.94
N TRP A 113 -2.24 8.41 -33.75
CA TRP A 113 -2.84 9.51 -34.50
C TRP A 113 -2.04 9.92 -35.74
N ILE A 114 -0.71 9.73 -35.74
CA ILE A 114 0.17 9.88 -36.91
C ILE A 114 0.15 8.61 -37.76
#